data_AF-A0A133KEJ9-F1
#
_entry.id   AF-A0A133KEJ9-F1
#
_cell.length_a   1.000
_cell.length_b   1.000
_cell.length_c   1.000
_cell.angle_alpha   90.00
_cell.angle_beta   90.00
_cell.angle_gamma   90.00
#
_symmetry.space_group_name_H-M   'P 1'
#
loop_
_entity.id
_entity.type
_entity.pdbx_description
1 polymer ?
#
loop_
_entity_poly.entity_id
_entity_poly.type
_entity_poly.pdbx_seq_one_letter_code
_entity_poly.pdbx_strand_id
1 'polypeptide(L)'
;IGTSGVFLSYESDSNKNFGGKVHLFNHGQKDAYYIMGVTLAAGYSLSWFKDTFAKGEDFATLLEEAAHSSIGANGLLFTPFIAGERTPYADAKIRGTFTGIDSSHTRRDFTRAVMEGIAFSINESVEIFRNYGKNIDTVISIGGGAKSDLWLQIQAD
;
A
#
# COMPACT_ATOMS: atom_id res chain seq x y z
N ILE A 1 -2.89 -5.60 -4.53
CA ILE A 1 -1.99 -4.52 -5.02
C ILE A 1 -1.91 -4.54 -6.54
N GLY A 2 -2.49 -3.53 -7.21
CA GLY A 2 -2.32 -3.25 -8.64
C GLY A 2 -1.58 -1.92 -8.85
N THR A 3 -1.80 -1.24 -9.98
CA THR A 3 -1.29 0.14 -10.20
C THR A 3 -1.64 1.06 -9.03
N SER A 4 -2.90 1.00 -8.58
CA SER A 4 -3.36 1.50 -7.29
C SER A 4 -3.50 0.37 -6.26
N GLY A 5 -3.52 0.74 -4.98
CA GLY A 5 -3.77 -0.15 -3.86
C GLY A 5 -5.22 -0.04 -3.43
N VAL A 6 -5.91 -1.16 -3.27
CA VAL A 6 -7.29 -1.19 -2.79
C VAL A 6 -7.38 -2.22 -1.69
N PHE A 7 -7.94 -1.83 -0.55
CA PHE A 7 -8.32 -2.74 0.52
C PHE A 7 -9.84 -2.72 0.67
N LEU A 8 -10.46 -3.89 0.54
CA LEU A 8 -11.92 -4.07 0.45
C LEU A 8 -12.41 -4.93 1.61
N SER A 9 -13.56 -4.57 2.17
CA SER A 9 -14.27 -5.41 3.14
C SER A 9 -15.77 -5.34 2.90
N TYR A 10 -16.45 -6.48 3.09
CA TYR A 10 -17.92 -6.54 3.09
C TYR A 10 -18.49 -5.65 4.19
N GLU A 11 -19.64 -5.02 3.96
CA GLU A 11 -20.39 -4.28 4.97
C GLU A 11 -21.88 -4.61 4.86
N SER A 12 -22.53 -4.80 6.01
CA SER A 12 -23.97 -5.10 6.10
C SER A 12 -24.81 -3.86 6.39
N ASP A 13 -24.21 -2.83 7.01
CA ASP A 13 -24.92 -1.60 7.36
C ASP A 13 -24.64 -0.46 6.36
N SER A 14 -25.68 -0.08 5.62
CA SER A 14 -25.66 1.00 4.64
C SER A 14 -25.57 2.40 5.23
N ASN A 15 -25.95 2.54 6.50
CA ASN A 15 -26.02 3.84 7.18
C ASN A 15 -24.73 4.15 7.94
N LYS A 16 -23.75 3.25 7.89
CA LYS A 16 -22.49 3.40 8.60
C LYS A 16 -21.68 4.56 8.05
N ASN A 17 -21.36 5.51 8.92
CA ASN A 17 -20.63 6.71 8.55
C ASN A 17 -19.13 6.57 8.87
N PHE A 18 -18.29 6.59 7.84
CA PHE A 18 -16.83 6.50 7.97
C PHE A 18 -16.12 7.87 7.99
N GLY A 19 -16.87 8.97 8.10
CA GLY A 19 -16.33 10.33 8.14
C GLY A 19 -15.63 10.75 6.85
N GLY A 20 -16.03 10.18 5.71
CA GLY A 20 -15.44 10.47 4.39
C GLY A 20 -14.05 9.87 4.16
N LYS A 21 -13.49 9.10 5.11
CA LYS A 21 -12.12 8.56 5.01
C LYS A 21 -12.00 7.39 4.02
N VAL A 22 -13.09 6.63 3.86
CA VAL A 22 -13.17 5.45 2.99
C VAL A 22 -14.49 5.49 2.23
N HIS A 23 -14.56 4.78 1.12
CA HIS A 23 -15.79 4.69 0.35
C HIS A 23 -16.71 3.61 0.93
N LEU A 24 -18.02 3.82 0.83
CA LEU A 24 -19.07 2.84 1.09
C LEU A 24 -19.97 2.78 -0.14
N PHE A 25 -20.13 1.60 -0.74
CA PHE A 25 -20.92 1.40 -1.95
C PHE A 25 -21.81 0.16 -1.84
N ASN A 26 -22.84 0.09 -2.69
CA ASN A 26 -23.69 -1.10 -2.82
C ASN A 26 -22.88 -2.28 -3.38
N HIS A 27 -23.09 -3.47 -2.81
CA HIS A 27 -22.59 -4.72 -3.36
C HIS A 27 -23.52 -5.22 -4.48
N GLY A 28 -23.04 -6.16 -5.30
CA GLY A 28 -23.87 -6.82 -6.32
C GLY A 28 -24.94 -7.78 -5.77
N GLN A 29 -24.96 -7.99 -4.46
CA GLN A 29 -25.95 -8.80 -3.76
C GLN A 29 -26.97 -7.86 -3.08
N LYS A 30 -28.23 -8.25 -3.05
CA LYS A 30 -29.28 -7.50 -2.35
C LYS A 30 -28.94 -7.34 -0.86
N ASP A 31 -29.21 -6.15 -0.30
CA ASP A 31 -29.02 -5.83 1.11
C ASP A 31 -27.57 -6.05 1.60
N ALA A 32 -26.61 -5.81 0.71
CA ALA A 32 -25.18 -5.95 0.95
C ALA A 32 -24.42 -4.74 0.41
N TYR A 33 -23.32 -4.40 1.09
CA TYR A 33 -22.47 -3.25 0.79
C TYR A 33 -21.00 -3.67 0.87
N TYR A 34 -20.12 -2.77 0.45
CA TYR A 34 -18.69 -2.92 0.70
C TYR A 34 -18.06 -1.58 0.99
N ILE A 35 -17.00 -1.63 1.79
CA ILE A 35 -16.13 -0.50 2.08
C ILE A 35 -14.79 -0.67 1.40
N MET A 36 -14.23 0.44 0.91
CA MET A 36 -12.91 0.42 0.29
C MET A 36 -12.05 1.60 0.70
N GLY A 37 -10.84 1.28 1.17
CA GLY A 37 -9.73 2.22 1.30
C GLY A 37 -8.84 2.13 0.06
N VAL A 38 -8.26 3.26 -0.34
CA VAL A 38 -7.48 3.32 -1.57
C VAL A 38 -6.21 4.15 -1.42
N THR A 39 -5.09 3.50 -1.73
CA THR A 39 -3.78 4.09 -2.00
C THR A 39 -3.68 4.41 -3.49
N LEU A 40 -3.54 5.67 -3.88
CA LEU A 40 -3.56 6.09 -5.29
C LEU A 40 -2.42 5.48 -6.11
N ALA A 41 -1.21 5.40 -5.54
CA ALA A 41 -0.01 4.96 -6.24
C ALA A 41 0.67 3.78 -5.50
N ALA A 42 0.01 2.63 -5.41
CA ALA A 42 0.63 1.43 -4.84
C ALA A 42 1.68 0.83 -5.80
N GLY A 43 1.30 -0.10 -6.67
CA GLY A 43 2.24 -0.66 -7.66
C GLY A 43 2.84 0.39 -8.58
N TYR A 44 2.14 1.51 -8.81
CA TYR A 44 2.69 2.63 -9.55
C TYR A 44 3.91 3.26 -8.88
N SER A 45 4.00 3.31 -7.55
CA SER A 45 5.20 3.83 -6.88
C SER A 45 6.43 2.97 -7.16
N LEU A 46 6.28 1.64 -7.20
CA LEU A 46 7.39 0.75 -7.56
C LEU A 46 7.77 0.89 -9.04
N SER A 47 6.79 1.00 -9.94
CA SER A 47 7.05 1.29 -11.36
C SER A 47 7.78 2.62 -11.55
N TRP A 48 7.30 3.68 -10.90
CA TRP A 48 7.92 5.00 -10.92
C TRP A 48 9.35 4.96 -10.37
N PHE A 49 9.57 4.27 -9.25
CA PHE A 49 10.91 4.12 -8.67
C PHE A 49 11.86 3.42 -9.65
N LYS A 50 11.44 2.27 -10.19
CA LYS A 50 12.19 1.53 -11.21
C LYS A 50 12.56 2.43 -12.39
N ASP A 51 11.58 3.10 -12.97
CA ASP A 51 11.79 3.87 -14.20
C ASP A 51 12.61 5.15 -13.98
N THR A 52 12.61 5.70 -12.75
CA THR A 52 13.29 6.94 -12.40
C THR A 52 14.70 6.72 -11.85
N PHE A 53 14.88 5.74 -10.96
CA PHE A 53 16.12 5.54 -10.19
C PHE A 53 16.85 4.24 -10.50
N ALA A 54 16.20 3.28 -11.15
CA ALA A 54 16.78 1.99 -11.51
C ALA A 54 16.52 1.64 -12.99
N LYS A 55 16.65 2.66 -13.85
CA LYS A 55 16.37 2.53 -15.28
C LYS A 55 17.24 1.43 -15.90
N GLY A 56 16.59 0.48 -16.58
CA GLY A 56 17.24 -0.66 -17.22
C GLY A 56 17.16 -1.96 -16.42
N GLU A 57 16.82 -1.88 -15.14
CA GLU A 57 16.51 -3.07 -14.34
C GLU A 57 15.08 -3.57 -14.62
N ASP A 58 14.82 -4.84 -14.35
CA ASP A 58 13.48 -5.40 -14.30
C ASP A 58 12.95 -5.47 -12.86
N PHE A 59 11.66 -5.79 -12.70
CA PHE A 59 11.07 -5.91 -11.37
C PHE A 59 11.62 -7.11 -10.59
N ALA A 60 12.03 -8.20 -11.26
CA ALA A 60 12.51 -9.39 -10.57
C ALA A 60 13.84 -9.10 -9.87
N THR A 61 14.78 -8.45 -10.55
CA THR A 61 16.06 -8.02 -9.98
C THR A 61 15.84 -7.09 -8.79
N LEU A 62 14.96 -6.10 -8.91
CA LEU A 62 14.70 -5.17 -7.80
C LEU A 62 14.10 -5.86 -6.57
N LEU A 63 13.16 -6.80 -6.78
CA LEU A 63 12.54 -7.56 -5.69
C LEU A 63 13.54 -8.53 -5.04
N GLU A 64 14.42 -9.16 -5.81
CA GLU A 64 15.51 -9.99 -5.30
C GLU A 64 16.49 -9.16 -4.46
N GLU A 65 16.92 -8.01 -4.96
CA GLU A 65 17.79 -7.10 -4.21
C GLU A 65 17.15 -6.63 -2.90
N ALA A 66 15.86 -6.27 -2.93
CA ALA A 66 15.11 -5.83 -1.76
C ALA A 66 15.09 -6.90 -0.66
N ALA A 67 15.08 -8.19 -1.01
CA ALA A 67 15.14 -9.29 -0.05
C ALA A 67 16.44 -9.29 0.78
N HIS A 68 17.51 -8.68 0.25
CA HIS A 68 18.80 -8.54 0.94
C HIS A 68 18.93 -7.25 1.77
N SER A 69 17.94 -6.36 1.75
CA SER A 69 17.85 -5.26 2.72
C SER A 69 17.32 -5.77 4.06
N SER A 70 17.54 -5.05 5.15
CA SER A 70 17.02 -5.42 6.48
C SER A 70 15.52 -5.15 6.59
N ILE A 71 14.83 -5.84 7.51
CA ILE A 71 13.44 -5.48 7.86
C ILE A 71 13.42 -4.02 8.34
N GLY A 72 12.52 -3.21 7.76
CA GLY A 72 12.47 -1.77 8.01
C GLY A 72 13.47 -0.96 7.18
N ALA A 73 14.07 -1.55 6.14
CA ALA A 73 14.95 -0.89 5.17
C ALA A 73 16.06 -0.01 5.79
N ASN A 74 16.69 -0.50 6.87
CA ASN A 74 17.68 0.24 7.66
C ASN A 74 17.19 1.59 8.23
N GLY A 75 15.88 1.74 8.46
CA GLY A 75 15.25 2.96 8.98
C GLY A 75 14.76 3.92 7.88
N LEU A 76 14.93 3.57 6.61
CA LEU A 76 14.41 4.35 5.49
C LEU A 76 12.90 4.16 5.35
N LEU A 77 12.16 5.26 5.43
CA LEU A 77 10.71 5.27 5.25
C LEU A 77 10.35 5.87 3.90
N PHE A 78 9.36 5.26 3.23
CA PHE A 78 8.75 5.82 2.02
C PHE A 78 7.25 6.06 2.22
N THR A 79 6.78 7.25 1.88
CA THR A 79 5.35 7.53 1.75
C THR A 79 4.93 7.46 0.27
N PRO A 80 3.97 6.60 -0.11
CA PRO A 80 3.63 6.34 -1.52
C PRO A 80 2.73 7.41 -2.17
N PHE A 81 2.74 8.64 -1.67
CA PHE A 81 1.80 9.70 -2.07
C PHE A 81 2.26 10.49 -3.30
N ILE A 82 2.95 9.83 -4.24
CA ILE A 82 3.57 10.49 -5.41
C ILE A 82 2.55 11.16 -6.35
N ALA A 83 1.28 10.80 -6.25
CA ALA A 83 0.17 11.36 -7.01
C ALA A 83 -0.87 12.09 -6.12
N GLY A 84 -0.48 12.52 -4.92
CA GLY A 84 -1.42 12.82 -3.84
C GLY A 84 -1.92 11.54 -3.18
N GLU A 85 -2.93 11.65 -2.32
CA GLU A 85 -3.54 10.48 -1.70
C GLU A 85 -5.05 10.64 -1.47
N ARG A 86 -5.76 9.50 -1.51
CA ARG A 86 -7.20 9.41 -1.26
C ARG A 86 -7.50 8.95 0.16
N THR A 87 -7.10 7.74 0.55
CA THR A 87 -7.28 7.25 1.92
C THR A 87 -5.92 7.22 2.62
N PRO A 88 -5.80 7.73 3.86
CA PRO A 88 -6.85 8.29 4.73
C PRO A 88 -7.07 9.81 4.60
N TYR A 89 -6.23 10.51 3.85
CA TYR A 89 -6.08 11.98 3.96
C TYR A 89 -6.96 12.81 3.02
N ALA A 90 -7.38 12.26 1.87
CA ALA A 90 -8.03 12.99 0.78
C ALA A 90 -7.31 14.29 0.41
N ASP A 91 -5.98 14.21 0.21
CA ASP A 91 -5.11 15.35 -0.04
C ASP A 91 -4.47 15.26 -1.44
N ALA A 92 -4.82 16.19 -2.32
CA ALA A 92 -4.27 16.25 -3.68
C ALA A 92 -2.90 16.96 -3.76
N LYS A 93 -2.46 17.62 -2.69
CA LYS A 93 -1.21 18.41 -2.63
C LYS A 93 -0.07 17.65 -1.96
N ILE A 94 -0.36 16.70 -1.07
CA ILE A 94 0.67 15.85 -0.44
C ILE A 94 1.49 15.10 -1.50
N ARG A 95 2.78 14.87 -1.23
CA ARG A 95 3.70 14.19 -2.15
C ARG A 95 4.47 13.09 -1.45
N GLY A 96 4.91 12.10 -2.22
CA GLY A 96 5.73 11.01 -1.72
C GLY A 96 7.08 11.51 -1.22
N THR A 97 7.58 10.88 -0.17
CA THR A 97 8.80 11.30 0.53
C THR A 97 9.60 10.07 0.93
N PHE A 98 10.92 10.15 0.78
CA PHE A 98 11.86 9.27 1.47
C PHE A 98 12.38 10.00 2.71
N THR A 99 12.20 9.41 3.89
CA THR A 99 12.59 10.01 5.18
C THR A 99 13.60 9.10 5.87
N GLY A 100 14.65 9.68 6.45
CA GLY A 100 15.70 8.92 7.14
C GLY A 100 16.88 8.52 6.24
N ILE A 101 17.05 9.14 5.08
CA ILE A 101 18.17 8.85 4.18
C ILE A 101 19.51 9.15 4.86
N ASP A 102 20.42 8.19 4.76
CA ASP A 102 21.85 8.33 5.06
C ASP A 102 22.72 7.63 4.00
N SER A 103 24.04 7.79 4.08
CA SER A 103 24.98 7.28 3.06
C SER A 103 25.20 5.77 3.06
N SER A 104 24.66 5.03 4.04
CA SER A 104 24.71 3.57 4.07
C SER A 104 23.61 2.92 3.23
N HIS A 105 22.55 3.68 2.90
CA HIS A 105 21.45 3.17 2.10
C HIS A 105 21.87 2.92 0.65
N THR A 106 21.44 1.78 0.14
CA THR A 106 21.70 1.30 -1.21
C THR A 106 20.38 1.08 -1.94
N ARG A 107 20.44 0.81 -3.25
CA ARG A 107 19.24 0.60 -4.08
C ARG A 107 18.26 -0.40 -3.47
N ARG A 108 18.73 -1.51 -2.90
CA ARG A 108 17.90 -2.50 -2.20
C ARG A 108 17.10 -1.91 -1.05
N ASP A 109 17.67 -0.98 -0.28
CA ASP A 109 17.01 -0.35 0.85
C ASP A 109 15.91 0.59 0.36
N PHE A 110 16.17 1.36 -0.69
CA PHE A 110 15.14 2.17 -1.33
C PHE A 110 14.02 1.33 -1.93
N THR A 111 14.33 0.23 -2.62
CA THR A 111 13.31 -0.69 -3.15
C THR A 111 12.47 -1.28 -2.02
N ARG A 112 13.11 -1.77 -0.95
CA ARG A 112 12.42 -2.34 0.20
C ARG A 112 11.55 -1.31 0.91
N ALA A 113 12.06 -0.09 1.12
CA ALA A 113 11.30 1.01 1.70
C ALA A 113 10.06 1.33 0.86
N VAL A 114 10.14 1.30 -0.48
CA VAL A 114 8.97 1.49 -1.36
C VAL A 114 7.93 0.39 -1.12
N MET A 115 8.35 -0.87 -1.06
CA MET A 115 7.46 -2.01 -0.82
C MET A 115 6.77 -1.93 0.55
N GLU A 116 7.54 -1.67 1.60
CA GLU A 116 7.06 -1.51 2.98
C GLU A 116 6.15 -0.28 3.11
N GLY A 117 6.52 0.86 2.51
CA GLY A 117 5.71 2.08 2.50
C GLY A 117 4.33 1.91 1.86
N ILE A 118 4.24 1.12 0.79
CA ILE A 118 2.96 0.74 0.18
C ILE A 118 2.15 -0.14 1.13
N ALA A 119 2.79 -1.11 1.80
CA ALA A 119 2.12 -1.96 2.77
C ALA A 119 1.60 -1.15 3.97
N PHE A 120 2.37 -0.19 4.47
CA PHE A 120 1.94 0.73 5.53
C PHE A 120 0.73 1.57 5.11
N SER A 121 0.71 2.11 3.90
CA SER A 121 -0.45 2.86 3.39
C SER A 121 -1.71 1.99 3.28
N ILE A 122 -1.57 0.72 2.90
CA ILE A 122 -2.69 -0.22 2.91
C ILE A 122 -3.11 -0.52 4.35
N ASN A 123 -2.16 -0.70 5.27
CA ASN A 123 -2.44 -0.91 6.68
C ASN A 123 -3.19 0.27 7.32
N GLU A 124 -2.97 1.52 6.89
CA GLU A 124 -3.80 2.65 7.34
C GLU A 124 -5.29 2.43 7.03
N SER A 125 -5.61 1.82 5.89
CA SER A 125 -7.00 1.46 5.55
C SER A 125 -7.53 0.32 6.43
N VAL A 126 -6.70 -0.67 6.72
CA VAL A 126 -7.04 -1.79 7.64
C VAL A 126 -7.34 -1.25 9.03
N GLU A 127 -6.50 -0.36 9.55
CA GLU A 127 -6.66 0.28 10.85
C GLU A 127 -7.91 1.17 10.90
N ILE A 128 -8.22 1.89 9.82
CA ILE A 128 -9.52 2.59 9.73
C ILE A 128 -10.66 1.58 9.87
N PHE A 129 -10.65 0.50 9.11
CA PHE A 129 -11.74 -0.48 9.16
C PHE A 129 -11.90 -1.09 10.56
N ARG A 130 -10.78 -1.45 11.21
CA ARG A 130 -10.75 -1.94 12.61
C ARG A 130 -11.32 -0.93 13.59
N ASN A 131 -10.95 0.35 13.47
CA ASN A 131 -11.49 1.44 14.29
C ASN A 131 -13.00 1.65 14.10
N TYR A 132 -13.56 1.24 12.96
CA TYR A 132 -15.00 1.20 12.71
C TYR A 132 -15.63 -0.18 12.99
N GLY A 133 -14.96 -1.01 13.81
CA GLY A 133 -15.51 -2.25 14.34
C GLY A 133 -15.45 -3.46 13.40
N LYS A 134 -14.64 -3.40 12.33
CA LYS A 134 -14.39 -4.58 11.50
C LYS A 134 -13.40 -5.51 12.18
N ASN A 135 -13.78 -6.78 12.35
CA ASN A 135 -12.82 -7.83 12.63
C ASN A 135 -12.20 -8.30 11.29
N ILE A 136 -10.88 -8.26 11.19
CA ILE A 136 -10.13 -8.65 9.98
C ILE A 136 -9.05 -9.64 10.44
N ASP A 137 -9.36 -10.92 10.28
CA ASP A 137 -8.52 -12.07 10.65
C ASP A 137 -7.86 -12.74 9.43
N THR A 138 -8.44 -12.53 8.24
CA THR A 138 -7.96 -13.10 6.97
C THR A 138 -7.91 -12.02 5.90
N VAL A 139 -6.81 -11.98 5.14
CA VAL A 139 -6.64 -11.10 3.99
C VAL A 139 -6.34 -11.94 2.75
N ILE A 140 -7.07 -11.68 1.66
CA ILE A 140 -6.81 -12.28 0.34
C ILE A 140 -6.06 -11.24 -0.50
N SER A 141 -4.78 -11.47 -0.76
CA SER A 141 -3.99 -10.58 -1.62
C SER A 141 -4.13 -10.97 -3.10
N ILE A 142 -4.44 -9.99 -3.95
CA ILE A 142 -4.57 -10.15 -5.40
C ILE A 142 -3.79 -9.07 -6.16
N GLY A 143 -3.59 -9.27 -7.45
CA GLY A 143 -2.91 -8.32 -8.35
C GLY A 143 -1.41 -8.58 -8.47
N GLY A 144 -0.67 -7.63 -9.07
CA GLY A 144 0.76 -7.79 -9.36
C GLY A 144 1.63 -8.01 -8.11
N GLY A 145 1.31 -7.32 -7.01
CA GLY A 145 2.05 -7.48 -5.75
C GLY A 145 1.89 -8.87 -5.11
N ALA A 146 0.82 -9.60 -5.43
CA ALA A 146 0.61 -10.96 -4.93
C ALA A 146 1.46 -12.03 -5.63
N LYS A 147 2.28 -11.63 -6.63
CA LYS A 147 3.22 -12.53 -7.32
C LYS A 147 4.61 -12.60 -6.64
N SER A 148 4.84 -11.78 -5.61
CA SER A 148 6.13 -11.69 -4.92
C SER A 148 5.98 -12.24 -3.51
N ASP A 149 6.69 -13.32 -3.20
CA ASP A 149 6.67 -13.94 -1.86
C ASP A 149 7.16 -12.97 -0.79
N LEU A 150 8.21 -12.19 -1.09
CA LEU A 150 8.70 -11.14 -0.20
C LEU A 150 7.60 -10.11 0.11
N TRP A 151 6.89 -9.64 -0.92
CA TRP A 151 5.86 -8.61 -0.71
C TRP A 151 4.61 -9.17 -0.01
N LEU A 152 4.30 -10.45 -0.22
CA LEU A 152 3.26 -11.14 0.55
C LEU A 152 3.67 -11.25 2.02
N GLN A 153 4.93 -11.58 2.32
CA GLN A 153 5.42 -11.63 3.69
C GLN A 153 5.37 -10.24 4.36
N ILE A 154 5.81 -9.18 3.67
CA ILE A 154 5.72 -7.80 4.16
C ILE A 154 4.28 -7.38 4.46
N GLN A 155 3.29 -7.88 3.69
CA GLN A 155 1.88 -7.60 3.96
C GLN A 155 1.33 -8.41 5.16
N ALA A 156 1.94 -9.53 5.50
CA ALA A 156 1.51 -10.43 6.55
C ALA A 156 2.11 -10.09 7.93
N ASP A 157 3.32 -9.52 7.93
CA ASP A 157 4.01 -8.99 9.12
C ASP A 157 3.31 -7.73 9.68
#